data_AF-A0A9E2JLH0-F1
#
_entry.id   AF-A0A9E2JLH0-F1
#
_cell.length_a   1.000
_cell.length_b   1.000
_cell.length_c   1.000
_cell.angle_alpha   90.00
_cell.angle_beta   90.00
_cell.angle_gamma   90.00
#
_symmetry.space_group_name_H-M   'P 1'
#
loop_
_entity.id
_entity.type
_entity.pdbx_description
1 polymer ?
#
loop_
_entity_poly.entity_id
_entity_poly.type
_entity_poly.pdbx_seq_one_letter_code
_entity_poly.pdbx_strand_id
1 'polypeptide(L)'
;MTDQEASVKHVFQTMESRVNAEAAAGLTASYGYRITGENGGEWTVTVKDGSVKVIEGLHDPQVVTTASDQDFLALNLGALDAMTAFSAGRIQVEGNMNLLGPAARLFKKYMPPGMEGVEEQREELIRLNQILSIPQTFSTGPIMGKFLKGLKDKRILANVCPQCGRYQVPPREVCAMCRVRVTEFREIGPEGALTIADIAYYASPDPLTGETRETPYAAAHFMLDGCVGGTFWHELNPADIPRARPGARVRPVWAENRTGSINDILHFEIVD
;
A
#
# COMPACT_ATOMS: atom_id res chain seq x y z
N MET A 1 17.66 -9.75 -47.62
CA MET A 1 17.00 -9.77 -46.30
C MET A 1 17.71 -8.73 -45.47
N THR A 2 17.15 -7.53 -45.40
CA THR A 2 17.74 -6.41 -44.67
C THR A 2 17.48 -6.62 -43.18
N ASP A 3 18.55 -6.77 -42.39
CA ASP A 3 18.51 -6.66 -40.94
C ASP A 3 17.84 -5.31 -40.58
N GLN A 4 16.62 -5.35 -40.07
CA GLN A 4 15.99 -4.16 -39.51
C GLN A 4 16.49 -4.03 -38.07
N GLU A 5 17.42 -3.12 -37.80
CA GLU A 5 17.75 -2.73 -36.42
C GLU A 5 16.63 -1.88 -35.82
N ALA A 6 16.51 -1.90 -34.48
CA ALA A 6 15.60 -1.04 -33.76
C ALA A 6 15.94 0.44 -34.01
N SER A 7 15.05 1.16 -34.67
CA SER A 7 15.25 2.58 -35.04
C SER A 7 14.00 3.41 -34.77
N VAL A 8 14.17 4.72 -34.64
CA VAL A 8 13.07 5.68 -34.43
C VAL A 8 12.00 5.50 -35.50
N LYS A 9 12.41 5.40 -36.78
CA LYS A 9 11.51 5.15 -37.92
C LYS A 9 10.74 3.85 -37.77
N HIS A 10 11.40 2.77 -37.34
CA HIS A 10 10.74 1.48 -37.15
C HIS A 10 9.70 1.52 -36.02
N VAL A 11 9.97 2.25 -34.94
CA VAL A 11 8.98 2.46 -33.87
C VAL A 11 7.71 3.10 -34.44
N PHE A 12 7.82 4.17 -35.24
CA PHE A 12 6.67 4.86 -35.84
C PHE A 12 5.95 4.02 -36.90
N GLN A 13 6.67 3.28 -37.74
CA GLN A 13 6.09 2.38 -38.74
C GLN A 13 5.24 1.27 -38.12
N THR A 14 5.58 0.84 -36.91
CA THR A 14 4.87 -0.22 -36.18
C THR A 14 3.81 0.31 -35.22
N MET A 15 3.61 1.63 -35.09
CA MET A 15 2.63 2.18 -34.13
C MET A 15 1.19 1.82 -34.52
N GLU A 16 0.84 1.88 -35.80
CA GLU A 16 -0.53 1.60 -36.28
C GLU A 16 -0.95 0.14 -36.02
N SER A 17 -0.03 -0.81 -36.11
CA SER A 17 -0.29 -2.23 -35.82
C SER A 17 -0.32 -2.55 -34.32
N ARG A 18 0.20 -1.64 -33.47
CA ARG A 18 0.30 -1.81 -32.01
C ARG A 18 -0.76 -1.06 -31.22
N VAL A 19 -1.77 -0.50 -31.89
CA VAL A 19 -2.84 0.24 -31.22
C VAL A 19 -3.59 -0.64 -30.22
N ASN A 20 -3.77 -0.13 -29.01
CA ASN A 20 -4.69 -0.68 -28.03
C ASN A 20 -6.09 -0.13 -28.30
N ALA A 21 -6.96 -0.94 -28.94
CA ALA A 21 -8.30 -0.54 -29.34
C ALA A 21 -9.17 -0.05 -28.16
N GLU A 22 -9.00 -0.62 -26.95
CA GLU A 22 -9.74 -0.20 -25.76
C GLU A 22 -9.31 1.20 -25.30
N ALA A 23 -8.01 1.48 -25.31
CA ALA A 23 -7.48 2.78 -24.92
C ALA A 23 -7.72 3.87 -25.96
N ALA A 24 -7.85 3.49 -27.24
CA ALA A 24 -8.14 4.41 -28.34
C ALA A 24 -9.65 4.71 -28.50
N ALA A 25 -10.53 3.90 -27.89
CA ALA A 25 -11.97 4.07 -27.99
C ALA A 25 -12.43 5.39 -27.37
N GLY A 26 -13.17 6.21 -28.15
CA GLY A 26 -13.68 7.51 -27.70
C GLY A 26 -12.63 8.61 -27.58
N LEU A 27 -11.36 8.34 -27.92
CA LEU A 27 -10.29 9.32 -27.90
C LEU A 27 -10.16 10.00 -29.28
N THR A 28 -10.20 11.33 -29.27
CA THR A 28 -9.81 12.14 -30.43
C THR A 28 -8.67 13.06 -29.99
N ALA A 29 -7.47 12.82 -30.52
CA ALA A 29 -6.27 13.55 -30.12
C ALA A 29 -5.20 13.55 -31.22
N SER A 30 -4.36 14.58 -31.24
CA SER A 30 -3.19 14.66 -32.13
C SER A 30 -1.91 14.84 -31.32
N TYR A 31 -0.98 13.90 -31.47
CA TYR A 31 0.30 13.84 -30.74
C TYR A 31 1.46 14.10 -31.69
N GLY A 32 2.24 15.15 -31.42
CA GLY A 32 3.48 15.46 -32.12
C GLY A 32 4.68 14.86 -31.39
N TYR A 33 5.63 14.35 -32.17
CA TYR A 33 6.90 13.85 -31.67
C TYR A 33 8.02 14.54 -32.46
N ARG A 34 8.91 15.23 -31.75
CA ARG A 34 10.12 15.83 -32.30
C ARG A 34 11.32 15.10 -31.73
N ILE A 35 11.88 14.18 -32.51
CA ILE A 35 13.01 13.37 -32.08
C ILE A 35 14.28 14.00 -32.65
N THR A 36 15.20 14.39 -31.78
CA THR A 36 16.48 15.03 -32.15
C THR A 36 17.59 13.98 -32.27
N GLY A 37 18.64 14.24 -33.05
CA GLY A 37 19.75 13.30 -33.27
C GLY A 37 19.88 12.85 -34.72
N GLU A 38 20.91 12.05 -35.02
CA GLU A 38 21.24 11.61 -36.39
C GLU A 38 20.14 10.73 -37.00
N ASN A 39 19.43 9.96 -36.16
CA ASN A 39 18.33 9.10 -36.58
C ASN A 39 16.95 9.67 -36.19
N GLY A 40 16.91 10.96 -35.82
CA GLY A 40 15.72 11.67 -35.42
C GLY A 40 14.78 12.02 -36.58
N GLY A 41 13.74 12.76 -36.27
CA GLY A 41 12.73 13.22 -37.21
C GLY A 41 11.50 13.75 -36.50
N GLU A 42 10.51 14.14 -37.28
CA GLU A 42 9.24 14.64 -36.77
C GLU A 42 8.10 13.74 -37.23
N TRP A 43 7.16 13.47 -36.33
CA TRP A 43 5.97 12.66 -36.62
C TRP A 43 4.75 13.22 -35.89
N THR A 44 3.60 13.06 -36.51
CA THR A 44 2.29 13.33 -35.92
C THR A 44 1.48 12.06 -35.90
N VAL A 45 0.97 11.72 -34.72
CA VAL A 45 0.13 10.55 -34.47
C VAL A 45 -1.26 11.04 -34.14
N THR A 46 -2.21 10.81 -35.04
CA THR A 46 -3.59 11.25 -34.90
C THR A 46 -4.47 10.08 -34.53
N VAL A 47 -5.24 10.23 -33.46
CA VAL A 47 -6.24 9.27 -32.98
C VAL A 47 -7.61 9.84 -33.23
N LYS A 48 -8.48 9.06 -33.88
CA LYS A 48 -9.89 9.41 -34.09
C LYS A 48 -10.74 8.14 -34.11
N ASP A 49 -11.70 8.05 -33.18
CA ASP A 49 -12.68 6.96 -33.10
C ASP A 49 -12.04 5.55 -33.12
N GLY A 50 -10.95 5.37 -32.36
CA GLY A 50 -10.22 4.09 -32.29
C GLY A 50 -9.26 3.83 -33.46
N SER A 51 -9.28 4.66 -34.52
CA SER A 51 -8.30 4.62 -35.60
C SER A 51 -7.10 5.51 -35.26
N VAL A 52 -5.90 4.98 -35.44
CA VAL A 52 -4.65 5.73 -35.32
C VAL A 52 -3.99 5.82 -36.68
N LYS A 53 -3.50 7.02 -37.01
CA LYS A 53 -2.66 7.27 -38.19
C LYS A 53 -1.38 7.96 -37.79
N VAL A 54 -0.27 7.52 -38.37
CA VAL A 54 1.03 8.16 -38.21
C VAL A 54 1.41 8.86 -39.50
N ILE A 55 1.77 10.13 -39.40
CA ILE A 55 2.15 10.99 -40.53
C ILE A 55 3.53 11.57 -40.22
N GLU A 56 4.43 11.57 -41.20
CA GLU A 56 5.73 12.23 -41.05
C GLU A 56 5.56 13.76 -41.07
N GLY A 57 6.32 14.45 -40.22
CA GLY A 57 6.24 15.89 -39.96
C GLY A 57 5.28 16.26 -38.81
N LEU A 58 5.37 17.51 -38.35
CA LEU A 58 4.43 18.08 -37.39
C LEU A 58 3.23 18.71 -38.10
N HIS A 59 2.03 18.16 -37.88
CA HIS A 59 0.77 18.59 -38.49
C HIS A 59 -0.23 19.00 -37.40
N ASP A 60 -0.08 20.23 -36.90
CA ASP A 60 -0.92 20.83 -35.86
C ASP A 60 -1.24 19.90 -34.66
N PRO A 61 -0.21 19.38 -33.98
CA PRO A 61 -0.41 18.52 -32.82
C PRO A 61 -0.90 19.31 -31.60
N GLN A 62 -1.78 18.69 -30.81
CA GLN A 62 -2.28 19.28 -29.56
C GLN A 62 -1.26 19.19 -28.42
N VAL A 63 -0.32 18.27 -28.52
CA VAL A 63 0.81 18.08 -27.60
C VAL A 63 2.04 17.66 -28.39
N VAL A 64 3.20 18.22 -28.09
CA VAL A 64 4.48 17.87 -28.74
C VAL A 64 5.43 17.34 -27.68
N THR A 65 5.95 16.14 -27.90
CA THR A 65 7.00 15.54 -27.07
C THR A 65 8.32 15.62 -27.81
N THR A 66 9.32 16.25 -27.18
CA THR A 66 10.69 16.37 -27.71
C THR A 66 11.65 15.51 -26.88
N ALA A 67 12.44 14.67 -27.55
CA ALA A 67 13.45 13.80 -26.93
C ALA A 67 14.59 13.51 -27.92
N SER A 68 15.75 13.06 -27.46
CA SER A 68 16.79 12.52 -28.37
C SER A 68 16.38 11.15 -28.93
N ASP A 69 16.97 10.74 -30.04
CA ASP A 69 16.78 9.43 -30.67
C ASP A 69 17.14 8.28 -29.70
N GLN A 70 18.22 8.41 -28.96
CA GLN A 70 18.63 7.47 -27.92
C GLN A 70 17.59 7.37 -26.79
N ASP A 71 17.11 8.50 -26.28
CA ASP A 71 16.15 8.52 -25.17
C ASP A 71 14.79 8.00 -25.62
N PHE A 72 14.36 8.37 -26.84
CA PHE A 72 13.13 7.86 -27.43
C PHE A 72 13.15 6.34 -27.61
N LEU A 73 14.28 5.78 -28.07
CA LEU A 73 14.45 4.33 -28.18
C LEU A 73 14.47 3.66 -26.79
N ALA A 74 15.18 4.24 -25.82
CA ALA A 74 15.24 3.71 -24.46
C ALA A 74 13.85 3.69 -23.79
N LEU A 75 13.01 4.70 -24.03
CA LEU A 75 11.62 4.73 -23.54
C LEU A 75 10.78 3.60 -24.15
N ASN A 76 10.87 3.42 -25.48
CA ASN A 76 10.09 2.40 -26.18
C ASN A 76 10.55 0.97 -25.85
N LEU A 77 11.83 0.78 -25.53
CA LEU A 77 12.40 -0.49 -25.07
C LEU A 77 12.17 -0.75 -23.58
N GLY A 78 11.64 0.23 -22.82
CA GLY A 78 11.42 0.12 -21.38
C GLY A 78 12.70 0.23 -20.52
N ALA A 79 13.82 0.60 -21.12
CA ALA A 79 15.09 0.85 -20.42
C ALA A 79 15.10 2.22 -19.70
N LEU A 80 14.19 3.12 -20.08
CA LEU A 80 14.02 4.43 -19.47
C LEU A 80 12.53 4.63 -19.10
N ASP A 81 12.29 5.09 -17.88
CA ASP A 81 10.95 5.48 -17.42
C ASP A 81 10.63 6.93 -17.84
N ALA A 82 9.42 7.15 -18.36
CA ALA A 82 8.99 8.44 -18.92
C ALA A 82 8.91 9.54 -17.86
N MET A 83 8.46 9.22 -16.64
CA MET A 83 8.35 10.21 -15.55
C MET A 83 9.72 10.66 -15.05
N THR A 84 10.65 9.71 -14.95
CA THR A 84 12.04 9.96 -14.58
C THR A 84 12.74 10.81 -15.63
N ALA A 85 12.56 10.48 -16.92
CA ALA A 85 13.17 11.21 -18.02
C ALA A 85 12.62 12.65 -18.16
N PHE A 86 11.31 12.85 -17.98
CA PHE A 86 10.72 14.18 -17.93
C PHE A 86 11.25 15.01 -16.76
N SER A 87 11.29 14.44 -15.55
CA SER A 87 11.79 15.13 -14.35
C SER A 87 13.28 15.50 -14.46
N ALA A 88 14.06 14.69 -15.18
CA ALA A 88 15.46 14.95 -15.47
C ALA A 88 15.69 15.95 -16.62
N GLY A 89 14.63 16.47 -17.25
CA GLY A 89 14.72 17.40 -18.38
C GLY A 89 15.18 16.77 -19.69
N ARG A 90 15.21 15.43 -19.78
CA ARG A 90 15.59 14.67 -20.98
C ARG A 90 14.45 14.56 -22.00
N ILE A 91 13.22 14.70 -21.53
CA ILE A 91 12.02 14.82 -22.35
C ILE A 91 11.40 16.18 -22.08
N GLN A 92 11.09 16.91 -23.13
CA GLN A 92 10.32 18.15 -23.05
C GLN A 92 8.93 17.92 -23.64
N VAL A 93 7.91 18.49 -23.01
CA VAL A 93 6.53 18.41 -23.50
C VAL A 93 5.96 19.81 -23.59
N GLU A 94 5.39 20.12 -24.75
CA GLU A 94 4.70 21.39 -25.03
C GLU A 94 3.24 21.12 -25.41
N GLY A 95 2.31 22.01 -25.04
CA GLY A 95 0.88 21.87 -25.35
C GLY A 95 0.07 21.19 -24.24
N ASN A 96 -0.95 20.43 -24.62
CA ASN A 96 -1.93 19.88 -23.68
C ASN A 96 -1.40 18.63 -22.94
N MET A 97 -0.85 18.85 -21.74
CA MET A 97 -0.28 17.79 -20.90
C MET A 97 -1.27 16.70 -20.48
N ASN A 98 -2.58 16.96 -20.46
CA ASN A 98 -3.59 15.96 -20.10
C ASN A 98 -3.63 14.79 -21.09
N LEU A 99 -3.07 14.96 -22.29
CA LEU A 99 -2.99 13.93 -23.31
C LEU A 99 -1.85 12.92 -23.07
N LEU A 100 -0.88 13.22 -22.20
CA LEU A 100 0.26 12.32 -21.92
C LEU A 100 -0.17 10.99 -21.26
N GLY A 101 -1.15 11.04 -20.35
CA GLY A 101 -1.68 9.84 -19.69
C GLY A 101 -2.30 8.86 -20.69
N PRO A 102 -3.23 9.31 -21.55
CA PRO A 102 -3.74 8.51 -22.66
C PRO A 102 -2.65 8.00 -23.62
N ALA A 103 -1.65 8.84 -23.97
CA ALA A 103 -0.55 8.46 -24.86
C ALA A 103 0.21 7.21 -24.39
N ALA A 104 0.47 7.10 -23.08
CA ALA A 104 1.19 5.97 -22.50
C ALA A 104 0.43 4.61 -22.62
N ARG A 105 -0.89 4.64 -22.85
CA ARG A 105 -1.75 3.44 -22.93
C ARG A 105 -2.23 3.11 -24.35
N LEU A 106 -2.03 4.05 -25.28
CA LEU A 106 -2.50 3.98 -26.66
C LEU A 106 -1.86 2.85 -27.47
N PHE A 107 -0.64 2.45 -27.11
CA PHE A 107 0.12 1.42 -27.83
C PHE A 107 0.55 0.28 -26.93
N LYS A 108 0.52 -0.93 -27.47
CA LYS A 108 1.19 -2.11 -26.90
C LYS A 108 2.71 -1.89 -26.95
N LYS A 109 3.43 -2.54 -26.02
CA LYS A 109 4.89 -2.46 -25.88
C LYS A 109 5.58 -2.66 -27.24
N TYR A 110 6.55 -1.80 -27.57
CA TYR A 110 7.33 -1.95 -28.79
C TYR A 110 8.23 -3.19 -28.68
N MET A 111 8.25 -3.99 -29.74
CA MET A 111 9.19 -5.10 -29.88
C MET A 111 10.15 -4.77 -31.03
N PRO A 112 11.47 -4.83 -30.81
CA PRO A 112 12.43 -4.64 -31.87
C PRO A 112 12.38 -5.81 -32.87
N PRO A 113 12.73 -5.59 -34.15
CA PRO A 113 12.80 -6.67 -35.14
C PRO A 113 13.73 -7.78 -34.69
N GLY A 114 13.34 -9.03 -34.91
CA GLY A 114 14.08 -10.22 -34.42
C GLY A 114 13.76 -10.65 -32.99
N MET A 115 12.97 -9.87 -32.24
CA MET A 115 12.37 -10.28 -30.95
C MET A 115 10.85 -10.51 -31.04
N GLU A 116 10.31 -10.58 -32.26
CA GLU A 116 8.91 -10.89 -32.53
C GLU A 116 8.59 -12.32 -32.04
N GLY A 117 7.73 -12.43 -31.04
CA GLY A 117 7.38 -13.73 -30.44
C GLY A 117 8.28 -14.17 -29.28
N VAL A 118 9.26 -13.35 -28.87
CA VAL A 118 9.84 -13.47 -27.53
C VAL A 118 8.79 -12.89 -26.57
N GLU A 119 7.82 -13.72 -26.19
CA GLU A 119 7.09 -13.48 -24.96
C GLU A 119 8.14 -13.22 -23.89
N GLU A 120 8.01 -12.11 -23.18
CA GLU A 120 8.76 -11.87 -21.96
C GLU A 120 8.43 -13.08 -21.10
N GLN A 121 9.29 -14.11 -21.12
CA GLN A 121 9.26 -15.20 -20.17
C GLN A 121 9.51 -14.49 -18.85
N ARG A 122 8.44 -13.96 -18.27
CA ARG A 122 8.37 -13.71 -16.85
C ARG A 122 8.69 -15.07 -16.29
N GLU A 123 9.92 -15.25 -15.85
CA GLU A 123 10.28 -16.41 -15.06
C GLU A 123 9.15 -16.56 -14.06
N GLU A 124 8.45 -17.68 -14.17
CA GLU A 124 7.39 -17.99 -13.24
C GLU A 124 8.11 -18.13 -11.90
N LEU A 125 8.11 -17.05 -11.13
CA LEU A 125 8.86 -16.98 -9.89
C LEU A 125 8.28 -18.09 -9.01
N ILE A 126 9.10 -19.09 -8.73
CA ILE A 126 8.74 -20.15 -7.80
C ILE A 126 8.60 -19.49 -6.43
N ARG A 127 7.37 -19.17 -6.05
CA ARG A 127 7.05 -18.55 -4.78
C ARG A 127 6.84 -19.65 -3.74
N LEU A 128 7.83 -19.83 -2.87
CA LEU A 128 7.63 -20.58 -1.64
C LEU A 128 7.10 -19.64 -0.55
N ASN A 129 5.80 -19.71 -0.26
CA ASN A 129 5.25 -19.06 0.92
C ASN A 129 5.64 -19.87 2.15
N GLN A 130 6.66 -19.41 2.88
CA GLN A 130 7.06 -20.00 4.14
C GLN A 130 7.04 -18.93 5.23
N ILE A 131 6.32 -19.21 6.31
CA ILE A 131 6.46 -18.43 7.54
C ILE A 131 7.82 -18.79 8.12
N LEU A 132 8.76 -17.84 8.08
CA LEU A 132 10.06 -17.97 8.75
C LEU A 132 9.85 -17.88 10.26
N SER A 133 9.43 -18.99 10.87
CA SER A 133 9.28 -19.08 12.32
C SER A 133 10.66 -19.32 12.95
N ILE A 134 11.16 -18.32 13.66
CA ILE A 134 12.29 -18.50 14.58
C ILE A 134 11.67 -18.86 15.93
N PRO A 135 11.73 -20.13 16.40
CA PRO A 135 11.06 -20.57 17.61
C PRO A 135 11.78 -20.02 18.85
N GLN A 136 11.59 -18.73 19.13
CA GLN A 136 12.10 -18.08 20.32
C GLN A 136 11.07 -18.22 21.44
N THR A 137 11.50 -18.81 22.55
CA THR A 137 10.71 -18.87 23.78
C THR A 137 11.21 -17.77 24.72
N PHE A 138 10.49 -16.66 24.75
CA PHE A 138 10.79 -15.59 25.70
C PHE A 138 10.05 -15.82 27.01
N SER A 139 10.78 -15.70 28.13
CA SER A 139 10.15 -15.64 29.44
C SER A 139 9.35 -14.33 29.54
N THR A 140 8.05 -14.43 29.82
CA THR A 140 7.19 -13.25 30.03
C THR A 140 7.54 -12.49 31.31
N GLY A 141 8.32 -13.08 32.21
CA GLY A 141 8.70 -12.47 33.47
C GLY A 141 7.53 -12.35 34.46
N PRO A 142 7.81 -11.88 35.69
CA PRO A 142 6.84 -11.93 36.79
C PRO A 142 5.66 -10.95 36.59
N ILE A 143 5.89 -9.83 35.91
CA ILE A 143 4.87 -8.79 35.72
C ILE A 143 3.94 -9.14 34.55
N MET A 144 4.48 -9.37 33.35
CA MET A 144 3.65 -9.70 32.19
C MET A 144 3.04 -11.10 32.32
N GLY A 145 3.75 -12.07 32.90
CA GLY A 145 3.20 -13.40 33.18
C GLY A 145 1.96 -13.36 34.08
N LYS A 146 1.93 -12.48 35.09
CA LYS A 146 0.74 -12.28 35.94
C LYS A 146 -0.41 -11.65 35.18
N PHE A 147 -0.15 -10.69 34.30
CA PHE A 147 -1.15 -10.06 33.44
C PHE A 147 -1.80 -11.07 32.47
N LEU A 148 -0.97 -11.82 31.75
CA LEU A 148 -1.42 -12.83 30.78
C LEU A 148 -2.20 -13.96 31.46
N LYS A 149 -1.78 -14.38 32.67
CA LYS A 149 -2.58 -15.30 33.50
C LYS A 149 -3.93 -14.70 33.86
N GLY A 150 -3.98 -13.40 34.18
CA GLY A 150 -5.24 -12.69 34.39
C GLY A 150 -6.17 -12.78 33.19
N LEU A 151 -5.67 -12.52 31.98
CA LEU A 151 -6.47 -12.63 30.75
C LEU A 151 -7.02 -14.05 30.56
N LYS A 152 -6.22 -15.08 30.85
CA LYS A 152 -6.66 -16.47 30.82
C LYS A 152 -7.85 -16.75 31.74
N ASP A 153 -7.86 -16.09 32.90
CA ASP A 153 -8.90 -16.15 33.92
C ASP A 153 -10.04 -15.13 33.69
N LYS A 154 -10.09 -14.47 32.52
CA LYS A 154 -11.05 -13.40 32.16
C LYS A 154 -10.99 -12.15 33.04
N ARG A 155 -9.80 -11.78 33.49
CA ARG A 155 -9.54 -10.64 34.39
C ARG A 155 -8.48 -9.72 33.80
N ILE A 156 -8.76 -8.42 33.76
CA ILE A 156 -7.80 -7.44 33.26
C ILE A 156 -7.11 -6.79 34.46
N LEU A 157 -5.79 -6.92 34.53
CA LEU A 157 -4.99 -6.41 35.65
C LEU A 157 -4.14 -5.20 35.21
N ALA A 158 -4.09 -4.18 36.05
CA ALA A 158 -3.14 -3.09 35.95
C ALA A 158 -2.25 -3.08 37.19
N ASN A 159 -1.03 -2.57 37.07
CA ASN A 159 -0.20 -2.30 38.25
C ASN A 159 -0.20 -0.81 38.60
N VAL A 160 -0.15 -0.53 39.91
CA VAL A 160 -0.36 0.82 40.44
C VAL A 160 0.95 1.35 41.01
N CYS A 161 1.41 2.49 40.49
CA CYS A 161 2.64 3.11 40.96
C CYS A 161 2.48 3.57 42.43
N PRO A 162 3.36 3.15 43.36
CA PRO A 162 3.23 3.52 44.77
C PRO A 162 3.50 5.01 45.04
N GLN A 163 4.16 5.72 44.11
CA GLN A 163 4.51 7.13 44.29
C GLN A 163 3.47 8.09 43.72
N CYS A 164 2.93 7.80 42.53
CA CYS A 164 1.98 8.71 41.85
C CYS A 164 0.56 8.16 41.71
N GLY A 165 0.31 6.91 42.14
CA GLY A 165 -1.00 6.28 42.05
C GLY A 165 -1.46 5.93 40.63
N ARG A 166 -0.65 6.16 39.60
CA ARG A 166 -1.01 5.88 38.20
C ARG A 166 -1.15 4.38 37.97
N TYR A 167 -2.21 4.00 37.25
CA TYR A 167 -2.44 2.65 36.77
C TYR A 167 -1.73 2.47 35.42
N GLN A 168 -1.06 1.32 35.25
CA GLN A 168 -0.42 0.96 33.99
C GLN A 168 -1.04 -0.32 33.44
N VAL A 169 -1.61 -0.21 32.25
CA VAL A 169 -2.18 -1.31 31.47
C VAL A 169 -1.75 -1.10 30.00
N PRO A 170 -1.00 -2.02 29.38
CA PRO A 170 -0.38 -3.20 29.99
C PRO A 170 0.60 -2.84 31.14
N PRO A 171 0.76 -3.72 32.15
CA PRO A 171 1.58 -3.43 33.32
C PRO A 171 3.08 -3.46 33.00
N ARG A 172 3.85 -2.63 33.71
CA ARG A 172 5.31 -2.47 33.53
C ARG A 172 6.04 -2.60 34.86
N GLU A 173 7.22 -3.21 34.90
CA GLU A 173 7.97 -3.38 36.16
C GLU A 173 8.39 -2.05 36.80
N VAL A 174 8.54 -0.99 35.99
CA VAL A 174 8.99 0.33 36.41
C VAL A 174 8.03 1.38 35.88
N CYS A 175 7.65 2.33 36.74
CA CYS A 175 6.84 3.47 36.34
C CYS A 175 7.66 4.40 35.42
N ALA A 176 7.17 4.67 34.22
CA ALA A 176 7.89 5.54 33.26
C ALA A 176 8.07 6.98 33.77
N MET A 177 7.16 7.47 34.62
CA MET A 177 7.20 8.84 35.16
C MET A 177 8.11 8.92 36.39
N CYS A 178 7.86 8.08 37.39
CA CYS A 178 8.55 8.14 38.69
C CYS A 178 9.86 7.35 38.71
N ARG A 179 10.08 6.45 37.74
CA ARG A 179 11.24 5.55 37.65
C ARG A 179 11.42 4.66 38.89
N VAL A 180 10.32 4.30 39.54
CA VAL A 180 10.28 3.38 40.69
C VAL A 180 9.67 2.04 40.29
N ARG A 181 10.02 0.98 41.04
CA ARG A 181 9.48 -0.36 40.80
C ARG A 181 7.98 -0.42 41.13
N VAL A 182 7.21 -1.15 40.32
CA VAL A 182 5.76 -1.26 40.45
C VAL A 182 5.34 -2.73 40.48
N THR A 183 4.96 -3.21 41.66
CA THR A 183 4.66 -4.64 41.91
C THR A 183 3.25 -4.90 42.40
N GLU A 184 2.52 -3.88 42.86
CA GLU A 184 1.13 -4.01 43.30
C GLU A 184 0.20 -4.03 42.09
N PHE A 185 -0.71 -5.00 42.04
CA PHE A 185 -1.70 -5.14 40.97
C PHE A 185 -3.11 -4.90 41.50
N ARG A 186 -3.93 -4.28 40.67
CA ARG A 186 -5.37 -4.12 40.86
C ARG A 186 -6.08 -4.63 39.61
N GLU A 187 -7.25 -5.22 39.83
CA GLU A 187 -8.15 -5.57 38.73
C GLU A 187 -8.92 -4.33 38.28
N ILE A 188 -9.13 -4.19 36.98
CA ILE A 188 -9.83 -3.08 36.33
C ILE A 188 -10.80 -3.63 35.27
N GLY A 189 -11.81 -2.83 34.92
CA GLY A 189 -12.87 -3.23 33.99
C GLY A 189 -13.68 -4.41 34.52
N PRO A 190 -14.07 -5.40 33.68
CA PRO A 190 -13.66 -5.57 32.29
C PRO A 190 -14.34 -4.58 31.33
N GLU A 191 -15.43 -3.95 31.73
CA GLU A 191 -16.09 -2.90 30.95
C GLU A 191 -15.30 -1.59 30.96
N GLY A 192 -15.63 -0.71 30.02
CA GLY A 192 -15.00 0.59 29.92
C GLY A 192 -15.67 1.47 28.89
N ALA A 193 -14.96 2.53 28.52
CA ALA A 193 -15.36 3.44 27.47
C ALA A 193 -14.34 3.48 26.33
N LEU A 194 -14.81 3.48 25.09
CA LEU A 194 -13.99 3.74 23.92
C LEU A 194 -13.45 5.18 23.99
N THR A 195 -12.15 5.37 23.77
CA THR A 195 -11.53 6.70 23.79
C THR A 195 -11.22 7.20 22.39
N ILE A 196 -10.49 6.40 21.62
CA ILE A 196 -10.12 6.65 20.24
C ILE A 196 -10.08 5.31 19.51
N ALA A 197 -10.42 5.32 18.23
CA ALA A 197 -10.34 4.17 17.35
C ALA A 197 -9.69 4.59 16.02
N ASP A 198 -8.70 3.82 15.59
CA ASP A 198 -8.06 3.92 14.29
C ASP A 198 -8.67 2.87 13.37
N ILE A 199 -9.29 3.32 12.27
CA ILE A 199 -10.00 2.45 11.32
C ILE A 199 -9.16 2.32 10.05
N ALA A 200 -8.76 1.10 9.73
CA ALA A 200 -7.97 0.80 8.55
C ALA A 200 -8.88 0.29 7.42
N TYR A 201 -8.93 1.03 6.31
CA TYR A 201 -9.64 0.66 5.08
C TYR A 201 -8.72 0.02 4.03
N TYR A 202 -7.41 0.08 4.24
CA TYR A 202 -6.43 -0.52 3.35
C TYR A 202 -5.96 -1.85 3.93
N ALA A 203 -6.04 -2.88 3.10
CA ALA A 203 -5.58 -4.20 3.46
C ALA A 203 -4.05 -4.17 3.58
N SER A 204 -3.54 -4.38 4.78
CA SER A 204 -2.11 -4.57 5.04
C SER A 204 -1.88 -6.02 5.45
N PRO A 205 -0.83 -6.68 4.93
CA PRO A 205 -0.43 -7.97 5.45
C PRO A 205 0.02 -7.82 6.91
N ASP A 206 -0.37 -8.78 7.75
CA ASP A 206 0.12 -8.90 9.11
C ASP A 206 1.64 -9.16 9.07
N PRO A 207 2.46 -8.35 9.78
CA PRO A 207 3.91 -8.48 9.70
C PRO A 207 4.46 -9.76 10.35
N LEU A 208 3.67 -10.45 11.18
CA LEU A 208 4.04 -11.71 11.83
C LEU A 208 3.62 -12.93 11.01
N THR A 209 2.41 -12.93 10.44
CA THR A 209 1.88 -14.10 9.70
C THR A 209 1.97 -13.97 8.18
N GLY A 210 2.06 -12.75 7.66
CA GLY A 210 1.98 -12.45 6.23
C GLY A 210 0.55 -12.52 5.66
N GLU A 211 -0.44 -12.82 6.49
CA GLU A 211 -1.83 -12.93 6.06
C GLU A 211 -2.47 -11.55 5.93
N THR A 212 -3.29 -11.37 4.90
CA THR A 212 -4.03 -10.13 4.70
C THR A 212 -5.25 -10.09 5.60
N ARG A 213 -5.37 -9.02 6.40
CA ARG A 213 -6.52 -8.79 7.27
C ARG A 213 -7.72 -8.31 6.46
N GLU A 214 -8.91 -8.79 6.81
CA GLU A 214 -10.16 -8.27 6.23
C GLU A 214 -10.39 -6.81 6.65
N THR A 215 -10.78 -5.96 5.71
CA THR A 215 -11.03 -4.53 5.93
C THR A 215 -12.51 -4.18 5.77
N PRO A 216 -13.05 -3.22 6.55
CA PRO A 216 -12.34 -2.43 7.54
C PRO A 216 -12.16 -3.16 8.88
N TYR A 217 -11.03 -2.92 9.54
CA TYR A 217 -10.80 -3.33 10.94
C TYR A 217 -10.45 -2.09 11.78
N ALA A 218 -10.73 -2.17 13.09
CA ALA A 218 -10.49 -1.07 14.01
C ALA A 218 -9.65 -1.49 15.21
N ALA A 219 -8.56 -0.77 15.42
CA ALA A 219 -7.76 -0.83 16.64
C ALA A 219 -8.16 0.34 17.54
N ALA A 220 -8.41 0.10 18.81
CA ALA A 220 -8.96 1.13 19.69
C ALA A 220 -8.30 1.13 21.07
N HIS A 221 -8.36 2.29 21.71
CA HIS A 221 -7.97 2.46 23.11
C HIS A 221 -9.21 2.55 23.99
N PHE A 222 -9.24 1.74 25.04
CA PHE A 222 -10.33 1.65 26.00
C PHE A 222 -9.89 2.18 27.36
N MET A 223 -10.65 3.12 27.92
CA MET A 223 -10.54 3.50 29.32
C MET A 223 -11.38 2.52 30.13
N LEU A 224 -10.74 1.51 30.72
CA LEU A 224 -11.42 0.50 31.53
C LEU A 224 -11.84 1.07 32.87
N ASP A 225 -12.99 0.61 33.38
CA ASP A 225 -13.54 1.10 34.64
C ASP A 225 -12.57 0.85 35.80
N GLY A 226 -12.44 1.85 36.68
CA GLY A 226 -11.48 1.82 37.79
C GLY A 226 -10.01 2.03 37.41
N CYS A 227 -9.68 2.18 36.12
CA CYS A 227 -8.33 2.53 35.68
C CYS A 227 -8.12 4.05 35.67
N VAL A 228 -7.06 4.51 36.33
CA VAL A 228 -6.70 5.94 36.37
C VAL A 228 -5.41 6.20 35.59
N GLY A 229 -5.55 6.86 34.44
CA GLY A 229 -4.42 7.35 33.64
C GLY A 229 -3.79 6.34 32.68
N GLY A 230 -4.42 5.20 32.42
CA GLY A 230 -3.98 4.21 31.43
C GLY A 230 -5.14 3.75 30.54
N THR A 231 -4.90 3.62 29.24
CA THR A 231 -5.85 3.02 28.30
C THR A 231 -5.36 1.65 27.86
N PHE A 232 -6.28 0.72 27.70
CA PHE A 232 -6.01 -0.61 27.18
C PHE A 232 -6.22 -0.60 25.68
N TRP A 233 -5.18 -0.93 24.91
CA TRP A 233 -5.29 -1.09 23.46
C TRP A 233 -5.80 -2.49 23.15
N HIS A 234 -6.84 -2.59 22.31
CA HIS A 234 -7.29 -3.86 21.73
C HIS A 234 -8.16 -3.61 20.49
N GLU A 235 -8.58 -4.69 19.83
CA GLU A 235 -9.45 -4.59 18.64
C GLU A 235 -10.90 -4.29 19.02
N LEU A 236 -11.59 -3.54 18.16
CA LEU A 236 -13.03 -3.33 18.21
C LEU A 236 -13.73 -4.29 17.23
N ASN A 237 -14.88 -4.82 17.61
CA ASN A 237 -15.74 -5.62 16.74
C ASN A 237 -15.98 -4.87 15.41
N PRO A 238 -15.66 -5.45 14.24
CA PRO A 238 -15.88 -4.79 12.95
C PRO A 238 -17.33 -4.32 12.73
N ALA A 239 -18.31 -5.06 13.28
CA ALA A 239 -19.73 -4.68 13.20
C ALA A 239 -20.05 -3.37 13.95
N ASP A 240 -19.19 -2.96 14.89
CA ASP A 240 -19.37 -1.79 15.73
C ASP A 240 -18.67 -0.54 15.22
N ILE A 241 -17.84 -0.67 14.18
CA ILE A 241 -17.14 0.46 13.54
C ILE A 241 -18.10 1.62 13.21
N PRO A 242 -19.29 1.41 12.61
CA PRO A 242 -20.19 2.51 12.28
C PRO A 242 -20.74 3.29 13.48
N ARG A 243 -20.74 2.69 14.68
CA ARG A 243 -21.24 3.32 15.92
C ARG A 243 -20.13 3.73 16.89
N ALA A 244 -18.87 3.54 16.50
CA ALA A 244 -17.70 3.89 17.30
C ALA A 244 -17.64 5.40 17.53
N ARG A 245 -17.68 5.79 18.81
CA ARG A 245 -17.57 7.19 19.25
C ARG A 245 -16.88 7.26 20.62
N PRO A 246 -16.09 8.30 20.91
CA PRO A 246 -15.55 8.52 22.24
C PRO A 246 -16.66 8.49 23.29
N GLY A 247 -16.45 7.75 24.38
CA GLY A 247 -17.41 7.56 25.47
C GLY A 247 -18.36 6.37 25.30
N ALA A 248 -18.44 5.74 24.12
CA ALA A 248 -19.27 4.55 23.92
C ALA A 248 -18.88 3.44 24.90
N ARG A 249 -19.88 2.84 25.56
CA ARG A 249 -19.65 1.77 26.53
C ARG A 249 -19.28 0.49 25.81
N VAL A 250 -18.27 -0.20 26.33
CA VAL A 250 -17.73 -1.41 25.73
C VAL A 250 -17.52 -2.51 26.76
N ARG A 251 -17.49 -3.76 26.28
CA ARG A 251 -17.04 -4.92 27.05
C ARG A 251 -16.19 -5.86 26.19
N PRO A 252 -15.27 -6.64 26.78
CA PRO A 252 -14.47 -7.60 26.05
C PRO A 252 -15.28 -8.86 25.72
N VAL A 253 -15.07 -9.37 24.51
CA VAL A 253 -15.49 -10.70 24.10
C VAL A 253 -14.30 -11.64 24.25
N TRP A 254 -14.45 -12.64 25.12
CA TRP A 254 -13.36 -13.56 25.46
C TRP A 254 -13.33 -14.75 24.52
N ALA A 255 -12.13 -15.18 24.11
CA ALA A 255 -11.94 -16.42 23.38
C ALA A 255 -12.39 -17.63 24.21
N GLU A 256 -12.88 -18.69 23.55
CA GLU A 256 -13.29 -19.92 24.23
C GLU A 256 -12.08 -20.63 24.85
N ASN A 257 -11.05 -20.86 24.03
CA ASN A 257 -9.77 -21.42 24.44
C ASN A 257 -8.78 -20.31 24.77
N ARG A 258 -8.46 -20.14 26.06
CA ARG A 258 -7.56 -19.10 26.56
C ARG A 258 -6.23 -19.69 26.99
N THR A 259 -5.15 -19.12 26.51
CA THR A 259 -3.80 -19.70 26.62
C THR A 259 -2.86 -18.86 27.47
N GLY A 260 -3.25 -17.65 27.87
CA GLY A 260 -2.37 -16.65 28.46
C GLY A 260 -1.75 -15.77 27.38
N SER A 261 -2.56 -15.30 26.44
CA SER A 261 -2.17 -14.44 25.32
C SER A 261 -3.05 -13.19 25.28
N ILE A 262 -2.61 -12.14 24.57
CA ILE A 262 -3.47 -10.97 24.28
C ILE A 262 -4.73 -11.39 23.50
N ASN A 263 -4.63 -12.46 22.70
CA ASN A 263 -5.73 -13.04 21.93
C ASN A 263 -6.74 -13.82 22.79
N ASP A 264 -6.54 -13.90 24.11
CA ASP A 264 -7.57 -14.42 25.02
C ASP A 264 -8.80 -13.49 25.07
N ILE A 265 -8.63 -12.22 24.66
CA ILE A 265 -9.71 -11.31 24.26
C ILE A 265 -9.75 -11.32 22.73
N LEU A 266 -10.91 -11.64 22.14
CA LEU A 266 -11.09 -11.59 20.69
C LEU A 266 -11.16 -10.15 20.21
N HIS A 267 -12.04 -9.36 20.82
CA HIS A 267 -12.22 -7.93 20.56
C HIS A 267 -13.05 -7.34 21.71
N PHE A 268 -13.23 -6.02 21.71
CA PHE A 268 -14.28 -5.36 22.46
C PHE A 268 -15.51 -5.16 21.57
N GLU A 269 -16.69 -5.14 22.16
CA GLU A 269 -17.94 -4.77 21.49
C GLU A 269 -18.60 -3.61 22.23
N ILE A 270 -19.31 -2.76 21.48
CA ILE A 270 -20.10 -1.66 22.03
C ILE A 270 -21.40 -2.22 22.59
N VAL A 271 -21.75 -1.84 23.82
CA VAL A 271 -22.93 -2.36 24.54
C VAL A 271 -24.09 -1.36 24.62
N ASP A 272 -23.88 -0.14 24.12
CA ASP A 272 -24.88 0.93 24.08
C ASP A 272 -25.46 1.19 22.68
#